data_AF-A0A7X9DI12-F1
#
_entry.id   AF-A0A7X9DI12-F1
#
_cell.length_a   1.000
_cell.length_b   1.000
_cell.length_c   1.000
_cell.angle_alpha   90.00
_cell.angle_beta   90.00
_cell.angle_gamma   90.00
#
_symmetry.space_group_name_H-M   'P 1'
#
loop_
_entity.id
_entity.type
_entity.pdbx_description
1 polymer ?
#
loop_
_entity_poly.entity_id
_entity_poly.type
_entity_poly.pdbx_seq_one_letter_code
_entity_poly.pdbx_strand_id
1 'polypeptide(L)'
;TMDEKQVEALYNLYGLKNTKLRLGFLRTPGGAVLEIFEFTPAIPSEKVCWNKIGLTHITLDVRNVKKWYKKLKDKGVTFLCEPQKTGPNEWVFMQDMDGNLIELIDLKFNYIALRYLGAIVAPILRRLQFGKYYK
;
A
#
# COMPACT_ATOMS: atom_id res chain seq x y z
N THR A 1 -20.71 -0.87 11.04
CA THR A 1 -20.30 0.34 11.78
C THR A 1 -20.44 0.06 13.24
N MET A 2 -19.40 0.36 14.02
CA MET A 2 -19.41 0.32 15.47
C MET A 2 -19.89 1.66 16.01
N ASP A 3 -20.78 1.61 17.00
CA ASP A 3 -21.22 2.81 17.72
C ASP A 3 -20.19 3.26 18.78
N GLU A 4 -20.47 4.36 19.44
CA GLU A 4 -19.56 4.98 20.41
C GLU A 4 -19.24 4.08 21.61
N LYS A 5 -20.22 3.30 22.10
CA LYS A 5 -20.01 2.39 23.22
C LYS A 5 -19.13 1.23 22.82
N GLN A 6 -19.31 0.71 21.60
CA GLN A 6 -18.50 -0.36 21.05
C GLN A 6 -17.05 0.08 20.80
N VAL A 7 -16.83 1.31 20.33
CA VAL A 7 -15.48 1.87 20.18
C VAL A 7 -14.83 2.14 21.54
N GLU A 8 -15.58 2.68 22.51
CA GLU A 8 -15.08 2.90 23.87
C GLU A 8 -14.73 1.60 24.59
N ALA A 9 -15.43 0.50 24.32
CA ALA A 9 -15.03 -0.83 24.80
C ALA A 9 -13.64 -1.27 24.29
N LEU A 10 -13.16 -0.69 23.18
CA LEU A 10 -11.83 -0.88 22.60
C LEU A 10 -10.88 0.28 22.92
N TYR A 11 -11.11 1.04 23.99
CA TYR A 11 -10.29 2.19 24.36
C TYR A 11 -8.80 1.84 24.52
N ASN A 12 -8.46 0.64 25.01
CA ASN A 12 -7.07 0.20 25.14
C ASN A 12 -6.35 0.03 23.79
N LEU A 13 -7.09 -0.16 22.70
CA LEU A 13 -6.54 -0.25 21.34
C LEU A 13 -6.47 1.12 20.68
N TYR A 14 -7.60 1.83 20.64
CA TYR A 14 -7.72 3.07 19.85
C TYR A 14 -7.43 4.33 20.64
N GLY A 15 -7.61 4.33 21.96
CA GLY A 15 -7.50 5.54 22.79
C GLY A 15 -8.59 6.57 22.54
N LEU A 16 -9.73 6.17 21.94
CA LEU A 16 -10.80 7.07 21.50
C LEU A 16 -12.06 6.91 22.34
N LYS A 17 -12.72 8.05 22.64
CA LYS A 17 -14.06 8.14 23.23
C LYS A 17 -14.97 8.96 22.32
N ASN A 18 -16.28 8.82 22.49
CA ASN A 18 -17.29 9.59 21.72
C ASN A 18 -17.04 9.54 20.19
N THR A 19 -16.59 8.40 19.69
CA THR A 19 -16.18 8.21 18.29
C THR A 19 -16.87 6.97 17.73
N LYS A 20 -17.38 7.05 16.50
CA LYS A 20 -17.91 5.91 15.75
C LYS A 20 -16.86 5.39 14.78
N LEU A 21 -16.94 4.11 14.42
CA LEU A 21 -15.99 3.49 13.51
C LEU A 21 -16.70 2.69 12.41
N ARG A 22 -16.37 2.95 11.15
CA ARG A 22 -16.80 2.12 10.01
C ARG A 22 -15.58 1.43 9.41
N LEU A 23 -15.70 0.12 9.20
CA LEU A 23 -14.65 -0.71 8.63
C LEU A 23 -15.02 -1.12 7.21
N GLY A 24 -14.06 -1.02 6.30
CA GLY A 24 -14.10 -1.56 4.95
C GLY A 24 -12.98 -2.56 4.74
N PHE A 25 -13.25 -3.63 3.98
CA PHE A 25 -12.27 -4.69 3.72
C PHE A 25 -12.16 -4.89 2.21
N LEU A 26 -10.93 -4.86 1.69
CA LEU A 26 -10.61 -5.21 0.31
C LEU A 26 -9.71 -6.44 0.31
N ARG A 27 -10.17 -7.52 -0.31
CA ARG A 27 -9.39 -8.77 -0.41
C ARG A 27 -8.77 -8.89 -1.79
N THR A 28 -7.47 -9.15 -1.82
CA THR A 28 -6.74 -9.46 -3.05
C THR A 28 -6.82 -10.95 -3.38
N PRO A 29 -6.69 -11.36 -4.66
CA PRO A 29 -6.64 -12.78 -5.03
C PRO A 29 -5.50 -13.57 -4.36
N GLY A 30 -4.43 -12.88 -3.93
CA GLY A 30 -3.31 -13.48 -3.19
C GLY A 30 -3.58 -13.73 -1.71
N GLY A 31 -4.76 -13.36 -1.20
CA GLY A 31 -5.17 -13.58 0.18
C GLY A 31 -4.88 -12.41 1.13
N ALA A 32 -4.09 -11.42 0.71
CA ALA A 32 -3.89 -10.19 1.49
C ALA A 32 -5.20 -9.39 1.57
N VAL A 33 -5.44 -8.78 2.72
CA VAL A 33 -6.60 -7.92 3.00
C VAL A 33 -6.10 -6.53 3.34
N LEU A 34 -6.67 -5.52 2.68
CA LEU A 34 -6.51 -4.12 3.05
C LEU A 34 -7.75 -3.71 3.86
N GLU A 35 -7.52 -3.24 5.07
CA GLU A 35 -8.55 -2.74 5.97
C GLU A 35 -8.56 -1.21 5.92
N ILE A 36 -9.74 -0.63 5.78
CA ILE A 36 -9.98 0.81 5.72
C ILE A 36 -10.80 1.20 6.93
N PHE A 37 -10.32 2.16 7.70
CA PHE A 37 -10.92 2.62 8.94
C PHE A 37 -11.42 4.04 8.75
N GLU A 38 -12.72 4.26 8.92
CA GLU A 38 -13.33 5.58 8.92
C GLU A 38 -13.84 5.88 10.33
N PHE A 39 -13.17 6.81 11.01
CA PHE A 39 -13.58 7.33 12.31
C PHE A 39 -14.48 8.55 12.14
N THR A 40 -15.48 8.70 13.01
CA THR A 40 -16.34 9.89 13.05
C THR A 40 -16.47 10.40 14.49
N PRO A 41 -16.08 11.65 14.79
CA PRO A 41 -15.58 12.66 13.84
C PRO A 41 -14.19 12.31 13.28
N ALA A 42 -13.98 12.62 12.00
CA ALA A 42 -12.70 12.43 11.33
C ALA A 42 -11.76 13.60 11.66
N ILE A 43 -10.46 13.31 11.72
CA ILE A 43 -9.39 14.31 11.77
C ILE A 43 -8.82 14.46 10.36
N PRO A 44 -8.46 15.67 9.91
CA PRO A 44 -7.85 15.87 8.60
C PRO A 44 -6.60 15.01 8.39
N SER A 45 -6.41 14.49 7.18
CA SER A 45 -5.21 13.73 6.83
C SER A 45 -3.97 14.62 6.75
N GLU A 46 -2.81 14.04 7.04
CA GLU A 46 -1.51 14.68 6.85
C GLU A 46 -0.93 14.29 5.49
N LYS A 47 -0.25 15.24 4.84
CA LYS A 47 0.52 14.93 3.63
C LYS A 47 1.67 13.98 3.97
N VAL A 48 1.78 12.89 3.21
CA VAL A 48 2.89 11.94 3.35
C VAL A 48 4.24 12.61 3.11
N CYS A 49 5.21 12.32 3.99
CA CYS A 49 6.58 12.81 3.92
C CYS A 49 7.54 11.61 3.71
N TRP A 50 8.22 11.57 2.56
CA TRP A 50 9.03 10.42 2.13
C TRP A 50 10.18 10.07 3.07
N ASN A 51 10.78 11.06 3.73
CA ASN A 51 11.91 10.88 4.65
C ASN A 51 11.48 10.94 6.13
N LYS A 52 10.18 10.77 6.43
CA LYS A 52 9.68 10.61 7.80
C LYS A 52 9.74 9.12 8.19
N ILE A 53 10.20 8.83 9.41
CA ILE A 53 10.16 7.48 9.96
C ILE A 53 8.70 7.04 10.06
N GLY A 54 8.38 5.85 9.56
CA GLY A 54 7.05 5.26 9.62
C GLY A 54 6.54 4.75 8.26
N LEU A 55 5.23 4.63 8.15
CA LEU A 55 4.54 4.20 6.93
C LEU A 55 4.60 5.31 5.88
N THR A 56 5.10 4.98 4.70
CA THR A 56 5.18 5.92 3.56
C THR A 56 4.18 5.58 2.47
N HIS A 57 3.99 4.30 2.16
CA HIS A 57 3.07 3.85 1.11
C HIS A 57 2.71 2.37 1.28
N ILE A 58 1.70 1.94 0.53
CA ILE A 58 1.42 0.53 0.25
C ILE A 58 1.67 0.24 -1.23
N THR A 59 2.05 -1.00 -1.55
CA THR A 59 2.32 -1.42 -2.93
C THR A 59 1.36 -2.52 -3.35
N LEU A 60 0.78 -2.36 -4.54
CA LEU A 60 -0.06 -3.35 -5.20
C LEU A 60 0.70 -3.91 -6.41
N ASP A 61 0.95 -5.22 -6.39
CA ASP A 61 1.45 -5.92 -7.56
C ASP A 61 0.32 -6.07 -8.60
N VAL A 62 0.60 -5.60 -9.82
CA VAL A 62 -0.33 -5.56 -10.93
C VAL A 62 0.34 -6.04 -12.21
N ARG A 63 -0.47 -6.52 -13.16
CA ARG A 63 0.00 -6.75 -14.53
C ARG A 63 -0.23 -5.50 -15.37
N ASN A 64 0.84 -5.05 -16.02
CA ASN A 64 0.87 -3.91 -16.94
C ASN A 64 0.50 -2.58 -16.26
N VAL A 65 1.49 -1.93 -15.64
CA VAL A 65 1.32 -0.63 -14.97
C VAL A 65 0.78 0.44 -15.93
N LYS A 66 1.28 0.51 -17.16
CA LYS A 66 0.81 1.51 -18.15
C LYS A 66 -0.69 1.43 -18.43
N LYS A 67 -1.26 0.21 -18.48
CA LYS A 67 -2.70 0.01 -18.66
C LYS A 67 -3.48 0.60 -17.49
N TRP A 68 -3.05 0.34 -16.25
CA TRP A 68 -3.70 0.85 -15.05
C TRP A 68 -3.54 2.35 -14.92
N TYR A 69 -2.34 2.86 -15.19
CA TYR A 69 -2.04 4.28 -15.25
C TYR A 69 -3.05 5.03 -16.12
N LYS A 70 -3.18 4.62 -17.40
CA LYS A 70 -4.13 5.24 -18.32
C LYS A 70 -5.57 5.13 -17.79
N LYS A 71 -6.00 3.92 -17.40
CA LYS A 71 -7.37 3.69 -16.93
C LYS A 71 -7.75 4.53 -15.70
N LEU A 72 -6.82 4.70 -14.76
CA LEU A 72 -7.07 5.43 -13.52
C LEU A 72 -6.92 6.94 -13.71
N LYS A 73 -5.97 7.38 -14.55
CA LYS A 73 -5.84 8.79 -14.94
C LYS A 73 -7.08 9.27 -15.69
N ASP A 74 -7.63 8.44 -16.58
CA ASP A 74 -8.91 8.71 -17.28
C ASP A 74 -10.10 8.82 -16.29
N LYS A 75 -9.96 8.32 -15.06
CA LYS A 75 -10.95 8.44 -13.96
C LYS A 75 -10.66 9.58 -12.99
N GLY A 76 -9.63 10.40 -13.24
CA GLY A 76 -9.26 11.53 -12.38
C GLY A 76 -8.40 11.16 -11.17
N VAL A 77 -7.81 9.96 -11.12
CA VAL A 77 -6.85 9.62 -10.06
C VAL A 77 -5.58 10.44 -10.21
N THR A 78 -5.11 11.02 -9.10
CA THR A 78 -3.88 11.81 -9.05
C THR A 78 -2.66 10.90 -9.04
N PHE A 79 -1.76 11.08 -10.01
CA PHE A 79 -0.47 10.39 -10.09
C PHE A 79 0.68 11.36 -9.77
N LEU A 80 1.70 10.86 -9.07
CA LEU A 80 2.89 11.66 -8.71
C LEU A 80 3.91 11.70 -9.85
N CYS A 81 3.85 10.73 -10.76
CA CYS A 81 4.75 10.61 -11.90
C CYS A 81 4.08 9.83 -13.04
N GLU A 82 4.68 9.88 -14.22
CA GLU A 82 4.43 8.92 -15.29
C GLU A 82 5.07 7.55 -14.94
N PRO A 83 4.63 6.42 -15.53
CA PRO A 83 5.22 5.11 -15.25
C PRO A 83 6.73 5.07 -15.48
N GLN A 84 7.46 4.57 -14.47
CA GLN A 84 8.91 4.45 -14.42
C GLN A 84 9.36 3.01 -14.58
N LYS A 85 10.65 2.81 -14.90
CA LYS A 85 11.25 1.47 -15.01
C LYS A 85 12.56 1.39 -14.23
N THR A 86 12.71 0.30 -13.48
CA THR A 86 13.95 -0.03 -12.77
C THR A 86 14.28 -1.50 -13.02
N GLY A 87 15.31 -1.76 -13.84
CA GLY A 87 15.61 -3.12 -14.30
C GLY A 87 14.41 -3.74 -15.02
N PRO A 88 13.97 -4.97 -14.66
CA PRO A 88 12.81 -5.60 -15.28
C PRO A 88 11.47 -5.07 -14.79
N ASN A 89 11.44 -4.30 -13.69
CA ASN A 89 10.20 -3.88 -13.04
C ASN A 89 9.71 -2.54 -13.63
N GLU A 90 8.40 -2.41 -13.73
CA GLU A 90 7.73 -1.15 -14.10
C GLU A 90 6.84 -0.72 -12.92
N TRP A 91 6.85 0.56 -12.57
CA TRP A 91 6.14 1.06 -11.38
C TRP A 91 5.62 2.49 -11.56
N VAL A 92 4.64 2.88 -10.75
CA VAL A 92 4.12 4.26 -10.68
C VAL A 92 3.48 4.52 -9.32
N PHE A 93 3.52 5.76 -8.85
CA PHE A 93 2.87 6.19 -7.60
C PHE A 93 1.61 7.03 -7.87
N MET A 94 0.56 6.76 -7.10
CA MET A 94 -0.71 7.51 -7.08
C MET A 94 -1.13 7.90 -5.66
N GLN A 95 -2.08 8.81 -5.57
CA GLN A 95 -2.76 9.18 -4.32
C GLN A 95 -4.18 8.63 -4.28
N ASP A 96 -4.61 8.15 -3.12
CA ASP A 96 -6.02 7.93 -2.84
C ASP A 96 -6.74 9.23 -2.43
N MET A 97 -8.00 9.10 -2.00
CA MET A 97 -8.87 10.23 -1.69
C MET A 97 -8.46 10.93 -0.38
N ASP A 98 -7.71 10.24 0.49
CA ASP A 98 -7.22 10.75 1.77
C ASP A 98 -5.77 11.26 1.66
N GLY A 99 -5.14 11.11 0.49
CA GLY A 99 -3.76 11.53 0.22
C GLY A 99 -2.70 10.48 0.56
N ASN A 100 -3.10 9.25 0.88
CA ASN A 100 -2.17 8.14 1.07
C ASN A 100 -1.47 7.80 -0.25
N LEU A 101 -0.21 7.36 -0.17
CA LEU A 101 0.54 6.94 -1.34
C LEU A 101 0.32 5.45 -1.62
N ILE A 102 -0.02 5.15 -2.87
CA ILE A 102 -0.15 3.79 -3.38
C ILE A 102 0.81 3.62 -4.56
N GLU A 103 1.66 2.59 -4.50
CA GLU A 103 2.49 2.15 -5.62
C GLU A 103 1.76 1.05 -6.39
N LEU A 104 1.74 1.17 -7.73
CA LEU A 104 1.45 0.05 -8.60
C LEU A 104 2.78 -0.44 -9.18
N ILE A 105 3.09 -1.71 -9.01
CA ILE A 105 4.31 -2.31 -9.54
C ILE A 105 3.96 -3.55 -10.37
N ASP A 106 4.66 -3.75 -11.48
CA ASP A 106 4.64 -5.00 -12.24
C ASP A 106 6.02 -5.65 -12.13
N LEU A 107 6.07 -6.72 -11.32
CA LEU A 107 7.28 -7.49 -11.04
C LEU A 107 7.70 -8.40 -12.23
N LYS A 108 6.89 -8.50 -13.30
CA LYS A 108 7.15 -9.36 -14.47
C LYS A 108 7.50 -10.79 -14.06
N PHE A 109 8.61 -11.34 -14.58
CA PHE A 109 9.11 -12.68 -14.25
C PHE A 109 9.48 -12.84 -12.77
N ASN A 110 9.82 -11.76 -12.07
CA ASN A 110 10.13 -11.81 -10.64
C ASN A 110 8.91 -12.22 -9.82
N TYR A 111 7.69 -11.99 -10.30
CA TYR A 111 6.47 -12.45 -9.63
C TYR A 111 6.46 -13.97 -9.43
N ILE A 112 6.80 -14.75 -10.47
CA ILE A 112 6.79 -16.21 -10.41
C ILE A 112 7.90 -16.70 -9.46
N ALA A 113 9.09 -16.10 -9.55
CA ALA A 113 10.20 -16.42 -8.67
C ALA A 113 9.88 -16.10 -7.20
N LEU A 114 9.30 -14.92 -6.91
CA LEU A 114 8.91 -14.53 -5.55
C LEU A 114 7.79 -15.40 -4.99
N ARG A 115 6.73 -15.65 -5.79
CA ARG A 115 5.56 -16.42 -5.35
C ARG A 115 5.87 -17.88 -5.03
N TYR A 116 6.76 -18.52 -5.79
CA TYR A 116 7.04 -19.95 -5.65
C TYR A 116 8.37 -20.27 -5.00
N LEU A 117 9.35 -19.38 -5.12
CA LEU A 117 10.72 -19.62 -4.64
C LEU A 117 11.17 -18.57 -3.62
N GLY A 118 10.31 -17.61 -3.24
CA GLY A 118 10.68 -16.46 -2.42
C GLY A 118 11.35 -16.83 -1.10
N ALA A 119 10.89 -17.88 -0.42
CA ALA A 119 11.49 -18.34 0.84
C ALA A 119 12.94 -18.85 0.68
N ILE A 120 13.30 -19.37 -0.50
CA ILE A 120 14.63 -19.93 -0.80
C ILE A 120 15.52 -18.92 -1.52
N VAL A 121 14.94 -18.13 -2.42
CA VAL A 121 15.64 -17.18 -3.29
C VAL A 121 15.93 -15.87 -2.58
N ALA A 122 15.08 -15.42 -1.64
CA ALA A 122 15.29 -14.16 -0.93
C ALA A 122 16.61 -14.12 -0.12
N PRO A 123 17.00 -15.17 0.65
CA PRO A 123 18.31 -15.19 1.33
C PRO A 123 19.51 -15.13 0.36
N ILE A 124 19.39 -15.75 -0.82
CA ILE A 124 20.44 -15.79 -1.85
C ILE A 124 20.58 -14.41 -2.50
N LEU A 125 19.46 -13.82 -2.96
CA LEU A 125 19.45 -12.47 -3.53
C LEU A 125 19.95 -11.42 -2.53
N ARG A 126 19.58 -11.54 -1.24
CA ARG A 126 20.08 -10.67 -0.18
C ARG A 126 21.61 -10.70 -0.09
N ARG A 127 22.21 -11.89 -0.16
CA ARG A 127 23.68 -12.05 -0.07
C ARG A 127 24.41 -11.61 -1.35
N LEU A 128 23.88 -11.96 -2.52
CA LEU A 128 24.59 -11.77 -3.79
C LEU A 128 24.34 -10.40 -4.43
N GLN A 129 23.09 -10.00 -4.59
CA GLN A 129 22.75 -8.76 -5.31
C GLN A 129 22.66 -7.54 -4.38
N PHE A 130 22.09 -7.74 -3.19
CA PHE A 130 21.77 -6.62 -2.30
C PHE A 130 22.76 -6.44 -1.14
N GLY A 131 23.76 -7.32 -0.99
CA GLY A 131 24.68 -7.30 0.16
C GLY A 131 25.42 -5.98 0.34
N LYS A 132 25.68 -5.24 -0.75
CA LYS A 132 26.30 -3.91 -0.71
C LYS A 132 25.43 -2.81 -0.08
N TYR A 133 24.11 -3.01 -0.01
CA TYR A 133 23.14 -2.05 0.55
C TYR A 133 22.80 -2.31 2.02
N TYR A 134 23.23 -3.45 2.58
CA TYR A 134 22.95 -3.84 3.98
C TYR A 134 24.20 -3.70 4.87
N LYS A 135 25.12 -2.78 4.54
CA LYS A 135 26.28 -2.45 5.39
C LYS A 135 25.88 -1.57 6.56
#